data_AF-T1AD91-F1
#
_entry.id   AF-T1AD91-F1
#
_cell.length_a   1.000
_cell.length_b   1.000
_cell.length_c   1.000
_cell.angle_alpha   90.00
_cell.angle_beta   90.00
_cell.angle_gamma   90.00
#
_symmetry.space_group_name_H-M   'P 1'
#
loop_
_entity.id
_entity.type
_entity.pdbx_description
1 polymer ?
#
loop_
_entity_poly.entity_id
_entity_poly.type
_entity_poly.pdbx_seq_one_letter_code
_entity_poly.pdbx_strand_id
1 'polypeptide(L)'
;MDQRNWAMFTHLSALLGLITGVGFILGPLVLWLIKKDQMPQVNEAGKEAVNFQLTMLIAFLVSWVLVFLLIGFLLIPLVVLFDVVMS
;
A
#
# COMPACT_ATOMS: atom_id res chain seq x y z
N MET A 1 -13.42 -13.80 -14.00
CA MET A 1 -12.27 -13.42 -13.16
C MET A 1 -12.54 -13.91 -11.77
N ASP A 2 -11.66 -14.75 -11.23
CA ASP A 2 -11.86 -15.39 -9.93
C ASP A 2 -11.52 -14.45 -8.78
N GLN A 3 -12.02 -14.75 -7.58
CA GLN A 3 -11.75 -13.95 -6.36
C GLN A 3 -10.26 -13.81 -6.08
N ARG A 4 -9.47 -14.83 -6.39
CA ARG A 4 -8.00 -14.82 -6.24
C ARG A 4 -7.33 -13.75 -7.11
N ASN A 5 -7.79 -13.55 -8.35
CA ASN A 5 -7.22 -12.54 -9.23
C ASN A 5 -7.54 -11.13 -8.73
N TRP A 6 -8.75 -10.92 -8.20
CA TRP A 6 -9.14 -9.64 -7.59
C TRP A 6 -8.38 -9.34 -6.29
N ALA A 7 -8.14 -10.35 -5.46
CA ALA A 7 -7.29 -10.21 -4.29
C ALA A 7 -5.87 -9.74 -4.69
N MET A 8 -5.25 -10.41 -5.67
CA MET A 8 -3.95 -9.99 -6.20
C MET A 8 -3.96 -8.55 -6.75
N PHE A 9 -5.01 -8.17 -7.50
CA PHE A 9 -5.12 -6.81 -8.01
C PHE A 9 -5.23 -5.75 -6.89
N THR A 10 -5.74 -6.13 -5.72
CA THR A 10 -5.87 -5.19 -4.60
C THR A 10 -4.50 -4.78 -4.07
N HIS A 11 -3.57 -5.73 -3.98
CA HIS A 11 -2.17 -5.47 -3.63
C HIS A 11 -1.45 -4.71 -4.76
N LEU A 12 -1.50 -5.24 -5.99
CA LEU A 12 -0.84 -4.63 -7.15
C LEU A 12 -1.30 -3.20 -7.46
N SER A 13 -2.53 -2.84 -7.08
CA SER A 13 -3.02 -1.47 -7.26
C SER A 13 -2.24 -0.43 -6.45
N ALA A 14 -1.51 -0.83 -5.41
CA ALA A 14 -0.57 0.04 -4.69
C ALA A 14 0.59 0.52 -5.58
N LEU A 15 1.00 -0.27 -6.58
CA LEU A 15 2.04 0.12 -7.53
C LEU A 15 1.67 1.35 -8.37
N LEU A 16 0.37 1.72 -8.45
CA LEU A 16 -0.05 2.99 -9.03
C LEU A 16 0.56 4.20 -8.31
N GLY A 17 0.99 4.02 -7.05
CA GLY A 17 1.75 4.99 -6.30
C GLY A 17 3.08 5.39 -6.94
N LEU A 18 3.73 4.48 -7.66
CA LEU A 18 4.99 4.77 -8.38
C LEU A 18 4.79 5.79 -9.51
N ILE A 19 3.59 5.83 -10.10
CA ILE A 19 3.26 6.72 -11.21
C ILE A 19 2.62 8.01 -10.70
N THR A 20 1.70 7.89 -9.76
CA THR A 20 0.82 9.01 -9.34
C THR A 20 1.24 9.67 -8.04
N GLY A 21 2.18 9.09 -7.30
CA GLY A 21 2.64 9.58 -6.00
C GLY A 21 1.63 9.38 -4.85
N VAL A 22 0.33 9.21 -5.12
CA VAL A 22 -0.73 8.98 -4.13
C VAL A 22 -1.49 7.66 -4.33
N GLY A 23 -1.27 7.01 -5.47
CA GLY A 23 -1.93 5.76 -5.86
C GLY A 23 -1.60 4.57 -4.97
N PHE A 24 -0.58 4.67 -4.11
CA PHE A 24 -0.20 3.61 -3.18
C PHE A 24 -1.33 3.29 -2.20
N ILE A 25 -2.02 4.31 -1.66
CA ILE A 25 -3.21 4.12 -0.81
C ILE A 25 -4.49 4.10 -1.64
N LEU A 26 -4.61 5.00 -2.62
CA LEU A 26 -5.87 5.18 -3.34
C LEU A 26 -6.20 3.96 -4.22
N GLY A 27 -5.20 3.29 -4.78
CA GLY A 27 -5.40 2.07 -5.58
C GLY A 27 -6.10 0.96 -4.77
N PRO A 28 -5.48 0.46 -3.68
CA PRO A 28 -6.05 -0.61 -2.88
C PRO A 28 -7.39 -0.22 -2.28
N LEU A 29 -7.52 1.04 -1.80
CA LEU A 29 -8.74 1.54 -1.18
C LEU A 29 -9.91 1.57 -2.17
N VAL A 30 -9.71 2.13 -3.37
CA VAL A 30 -10.75 2.20 -4.40
C VAL A 30 -11.13 0.80 -4.89
N LEU A 31 -10.13 -0.06 -5.15
CA LEU A 31 -10.41 -1.42 -5.62
C LEU A 31 -11.16 -2.25 -4.57
N TRP A 32 -10.75 -2.15 -3.31
CA TRP A 32 -11.43 -2.79 -2.18
C TRP A 32 -12.86 -2.28 -2.03
N LEU A 33 -13.10 -0.96 -2.05
CA LEU A 33 -14.45 -0.40 -1.95
C LEU A 33 -15.39 -0.88 -3.06
N ILE A 34 -14.89 -1.08 -4.28
CA ILE A 34 -15.69 -1.56 -5.42
C ILE A 34 -16.06 -3.05 -5.27
N LYS A 35 -15.18 -3.86 -4.68
CA LYS A 35 -15.30 -5.33 -4.68
C LYS A 35 -15.65 -5.97 -3.33
N LYS A 36 -15.51 -5.25 -2.23
CA LYS A 36 -15.72 -5.77 -0.86
C LYS A 36 -17.09 -6.39 -0.64
N ASP A 37 -18.15 -5.83 -1.24
CA ASP A 37 -19.53 -6.29 -1.03
C ASP A 37 -19.89 -7.46 -1.96
N GLN A 38 -19.09 -7.71 -3.01
CA GLN A 38 -19.33 -8.75 -4.02
C GLN A 38 -18.53 -10.03 -3.73
N MET A 39 -17.37 -9.92 -3.06
CA MET A 39 -16.42 -11.02 -2.93
C MET A 39 -15.81 -11.06 -1.51
N PRO A 40 -16.22 -12.01 -0.65
CA PRO A 40 -15.73 -12.11 0.73
C PRO A 40 -14.21 -12.22 0.84
N GLN A 41 -13.56 -13.01 -0.04
CA GLN A 41 -12.09 -13.16 -0.05
C GLN A 41 -11.36 -11.85 -0.40
N VAL A 42 -11.94 -11.04 -1.29
CA VAL A 42 -11.39 -9.72 -1.67
C VAL A 42 -11.60 -8.71 -0.55
N ASN A 43 -12.65 -8.86 0.25
CA ASN A 43 -12.85 -8.01 1.42
C ASN A 43 -11.76 -8.21 2.46
N GLU A 44 -11.32 -9.45 2.71
CA GLU A 44 -10.21 -9.72 3.64
C GLU A 44 -8.87 -9.23 3.09
N ALA A 45 -8.52 -9.63 1.86
CA ALA A 45 -7.28 -9.20 1.21
C ALA A 45 -7.20 -7.67 1.06
N GLY A 46 -8.32 -7.01 0.73
CA GLY A 46 -8.34 -5.56 0.57
C GLY A 46 -8.22 -4.79 1.89
N LYS A 47 -8.75 -5.31 2.99
CA LYS A 47 -8.47 -4.74 4.32
C LYS A 47 -7.00 -4.86 4.68
N GLU A 48 -6.40 -6.02 4.43
CA GLU A 48 -4.98 -6.25 4.68
C GLU A 48 -4.11 -5.31 3.83
N ALA A 49 -4.37 -5.21 2.52
CA ALA A 49 -3.65 -4.33 1.62
C ALA A 49 -3.74 -2.85 2.04
N VAL A 50 -4.94 -2.36 2.38
CA VAL A 50 -5.14 -0.98 2.84
C VAL A 50 -4.44 -0.73 4.18
N ASN A 51 -4.52 -1.67 5.13
CA ASN A 51 -3.85 -1.55 6.43
C ASN A 51 -2.32 -1.58 6.30
N PHE A 52 -1.79 -2.43 5.42
CA PHE A 52 -0.36 -2.47 5.11
C PHE A 52 0.11 -1.12 4.58
N GLN A 53 -0.61 -0.58 3.59
CA GLN A 53 -0.23 0.70 3.01
C GLN A 53 -0.31 1.87 4.00
N LEU A 54 -1.32 1.85 4.88
CA LEU A 54 -1.42 2.84 5.95
C LEU A 54 -0.25 2.76 6.94
N THR A 55 0.19 1.54 7.25
CA THR A 55 1.38 1.30 8.08
C THR A 55 2.63 1.84 7.40
N MET A 56 2.79 1.58 6.10
CA MET A 56 3.92 2.08 5.31
C MET A 56 3.92 3.61 5.19
N LEU A 57 2.74 4.24 5.09
CA LEU A 57 2.62 5.70 5.15
C LEU A 57 3.13 6.24 6.49
N ILE A 58 2.73 5.64 7.60
CA ILE A 58 3.18 6.07 8.94
C ILE A 58 4.71 5.90 9.05
N ALA A 59 5.25 4.75 8.61
CA ALA A 59 6.69 4.51 8.61
C ALA A 59 7.44 5.53 7.75
N PHE A 60 6.88 5.92 6.60
CA PHE A 60 7.43 6.97 5.75
C PHE A 60 7.40 8.33 6.44
N LEU A 61 6.28 8.72 7.05
CA LEU A 61 6.15 9.99 7.77
C LEU A 61 7.13 10.08 8.95
N VAL A 62 7.27 9.01 9.73
CA VAL A 62 8.26 8.93 10.81
C VAL A 62 9.68 9.06 10.25
N SER A 63 10.01 8.32 9.18
CA SER A 63 11.32 8.41 8.53
C SER A 63 11.60 9.79 7.96
N TRP A 64 10.56 10.47 7.45
CA TRP A 64 10.64 11.84 6.95
C TRP A 64 10.96 12.84 8.07
N VAL A 65 10.34 12.70 9.25
CA VAL A 65 10.71 13.51 10.42
C VAL A 65 12.15 13.21 10.87
N LEU A 66 12.60 11.96 10.80
CA LEU A 66 13.98 11.58 11.13
C LEU A 66 15.02 12.13 10.14
N VAL A 67 14.63 12.72 9.00
CA VAL A 67 15.54 13.41 8.08
C VAL A 67 16.23 14.59 8.78
N PHE A 68 15.54 15.27 9.71
CA PHE A 68 16.14 16.34 10.52
C PHE A 68 17.30 15.85 11.41
N LEU A 69 17.33 14.55 11.71
CA LEU A 69 18.42 13.88 12.44
C LEU A 69 19.44 13.19 11.52
N LEU A 70 19.39 13.46 10.21
CA LEU A 70 20.18 12.83 9.13
C LEU A 70 19.96 11.32 8.93
N ILE A 71 19.39 10.61 9.90
CA ILE A 71 19.10 9.17 9.82
C ILE A 71 17.96 8.89 8.82
N GLY A 72 17.02 9.81 8.66
CA GLY A 72 15.90 9.67 7.73
C GLY A 72 16.31 9.45 6.27
N PHE A 73 17.48 9.98 5.85
CA PHE A 73 17.99 9.77 4.50
C PHE A 73 18.30 8.30 4.18
N LEU A 74 18.64 7.50 5.19
CA LEU A 74 18.86 6.06 5.04
C LEU A 74 17.55 5.26 5.20
N LEU A 75 16.66 5.72 6.10
CA LEU A 75 15.41 5.00 6.38
C LEU A 75 14.38 5.12 5.26
N ILE A 76 14.24 6.30 4.64
CA ILE A 76 13.28 6.50 3.54
C ILE A 76 13.44 5.49 2.39
N PRO A 77 14.63 5.31 1.77
CA PRO A 77 14.78 4.34 0.69
C PRO A 77 14.55 2.90 1.16
N LEU A 78 14.87 2.56 2.40
CA LEU A 78 14.58 1.24 2.97
C LEU A 78 13.07 1.00 3.11
N VAL A 79 12.33 2.00 3.62
CA VAL A 79 10.87 1.94 3.76
C VAL A 79 10.19 1.82 2.40
N VAL A 80 10.61 2.61 1.41
CA VAL A 80 10.06 2.55 0.04
C VAL A 80 10.37 1.20 -0.61
N LEU A 81 11.59 0.68 -0.46
CA LEU A 81 11.95 -0.63 -0.98
C LEU A 81 11.12 -1.74 -0.35
N PHE A 82 10.96 -1.70 0.99
CA PHE A 82 10.15 -2.67 1.70
C PHE A 82 8.68 -2.61 1.27
N ASP A 83 8.13 -1.40 1.10
CA ASP A 83 6.77 -1.19 0.59
C ASP A 83 6.61 -1.89 -0.75
N VAL A 84 7.46 -1.60 -1.73
CA VAL A 84 7.38 -2.15 -3.09
C VAL A 84 7.56 -3.68 -3.13
N VAL A 85 8.37 -4.26 -2.25
CA VAL A 85 8.60 -5.72 -2.21
C VAL A 85 7.42 -6.47 -1.58
N MET A 86 6.73 -5.84 -0.62
CA MET A 86 5.67 -6.46 0.16
C MET A 86 4.25 -6.08 -0.31
N SER A 87 4.14 -5.15 -1.27
CA SER A 87 2.88 -4.73 -1.90
C SER A 87 2.49 -5.54 -3.14
#